data_AF-A0AAV6JBV5-F1
#
_entry.id   AF-A0AAV6JBV5-F1
#
_cell.length_a   1.000
_cell.length_b   1.000
_cell.length_c   1.000
_cell.angle_alpha   90.00
_cell.angle_beta   90.00
_cell.angle_gamma   90.00
#
_symmetry.space_group_name_H-M   'P 1'
#
loop_
_entity.id
_entity.type
_entity.pdbx_description
1 polymer ?
#
loop_
_entity_poly.entity_id
_entity_poly.type
_entity_poly.pdbx_seq_one_letter_code
_entity_poly.pdbx_strand_id
1 'polypeptide(L)'
;MSWQAYVDDHLMCDIEGHQLSAAAILGHDGSVWAQSTSFPQGSGGVTIKKTGQALIFGLYDEPVTPGQCNMIVERMGDYLIDQGL
;
A
#
# COMPACT_ATOMS: atom_id res chain seq x y z
N MET A 1 -9.47 17.70 -10.16
CA MET A 1 -8.19 17.00 -9.97
C MET A 1 -8.51 15.67 -9.30
N SER A 2 -8.22 14.53 -9.94
CA SER A 2 -8.45 13.19 -9.38
C SER A 2 -7.14 12.61 -8.84
N TRP A 3 -7.22 11.69 -7.86
CA TRP A 3 -6.04 10.95 -7.37
C TRP A 3 -5.34 10.16 -8.47
N GLN A 4 -6.09 9.72 -9.50
CA GLN A 4 -5.55 9.00 -10.65
C GLN A 4 -4.55 9.85 -11.46
N ALA A 5 -4.82 11.14 -11.65
CA ALA A 5 -3.87 12.02 -12.36
C ALA A 5 -2.54 12.15 -11.61
N TYR A 6 -2.53 12.08 -10.28
CA TYR A 6 -1.27 12.06 -9.53
C TYR A 6 -0.48 10.76 -9.75
N VAL A 7 -1.17 9.62 -9.82
CA VAL A 7 -0.51 8.35 -10.15
C VAL A 7 0.05 8.38 -11.57
N ASP A 8 -0.77 8.74 -12.54
CA ASP A 8 -0.41 8.68 -13.96
C ASP A 8 0.67 9.71 -14.31
N ASP A 9 0.49 10.97 -13.90
CA ASP A 9 1.35 12.06 -14.35
C ASP A 9 2.58 12.28 -13.46
N HIS A 10 2.56 11.83 -12.20
CA HIS A 10 3.62 12.15 -11.22
C HIS A 10 4.35 10.92 -10.67
N LEU A 11 3.67 9.78 -10.48
CA LEU A 11 4.31 8.57 -9.98
C LEU A 11 4.79 7.67 -11.13
N MET A 12 3.97 7.53 -12.17
CA MET A 12 4.26 6.72 -13.36
C MET A 12 4.89 7.56 -14.48
N CYS A 13 5.52 8.69 -14.16
CA CYS A 13 6.20 9.50 -15.17
C CYS A 13 7.48 8.81 -15.68
N ASP A 14 7.90 9.19 -16.88
CA ASP A 14 9.21 8.78 -17.41
C ASP A 14 10.32 9.60 -16.74
N ILE A 15 11.35 8.90 -16.30
CA ILE A 15 12.56 9.42 -15.66
C ILE A 15 13.74 8.93 -16.49
N GLU A 16 14.11 9.72 -17.50
CA GLU A 16 15.26 9.45 -18.37
C GLU A 16 15.18 8.07 -19.08
N GLY A 17 13.99 7.69 -19.55
CA GLY A 17 13.74 6.39 -20.17
C GLY A 17 13.45 5.26 -19.18
N HIS A 18 13.30 5.57 -17.90
CA HIS A 18 12.91 4.64 -16.85
C HIS A 18 11.55 5.02 -16.25
N GLN A 19 10.77 4.02 -15.84
CA GLN A 19 9.48 4.24 -15.19
C GLN A 19 9.37 3.29 -13.99
N LEU A 20 8.59 3.69 -12.97
CA LEU A 20 8.22 2.75 -11.92
C LEU A 20 7.50 1.53 -12.52
N SER A 21 7.77 0.35 -11.96
CA SER A 21 7.09 -0.88 -12.39
C SER A 21 5.62 -0.88 -12.01
N ALA A 22 5.27 -0.26 -10.89
CA ALA A 22 3.90 -0.02 -10.41
C ALA A 22 3.89 1.07 -9.35
N ALA A 23 2.76 1.77 -9.20
CA ALA A 23 2.50 2.75 -8.15
C ALA A 23 1.04 2.74 -7.72
N ALA A 24 0.77 3.14 -6.47
CA ALA A 24 -0.57 3.37 -5.95
C ALA A 24 -0.56 4.43 -4.84
N ILE A 25 -1.69 5.11 -4.67
CA ILE A 25 -1.99 5.99 -3.55
C ILE A 25 -3.01 5.25 -2.67
N LEU A 26 -2.60 4.96 -1.44
CA LEU A 26 -3.44 4.27 -0.46
C LEU A 26 -3.73 5.18 0.73
N GLY A 27 -4.98 5.13 1.19
CA GLY A 27 -5.36 5.67 2.48
C GLY A 27 -4.74 4.85 3.62
N HIS A 28 -4.56 5.49 4.77
CA HIS A 28 -4.08 4.81 5.99
C HIS A 28 -5.03 3.74 6.51
N ASP A 29 -6.26 3.69 6.01
CA ASP A 29 -7.28 2.67 6.25
C ASP A 29 -7.14 1.46 5.31
N GLY A 30 -6.16 1.46 4.39
CA GLY A 30 -5.95 0.43 3.39
C GLY A 30 -6.78 0.60 2.12
N SER A 31 -7.62 1.64 2.03
CA SER A 31 -8.41 1.92 0.83
C SER A 31 -7.52 2.40 -0.31
N VAL A 32 -7.70 1.84 -1.52
CA VAL A 32 -6.99 2.31 -2.71
C VAL A 32 -7.67 3.56 -3.26
N TRP A 33 -6.95 4.70 -3.31
CA TRP A 33 -7.46 5.95 -3.87
C TRP A 33 -7.16 6.09 -5.36
N ALA A 34 -6.02 5.56 -5.80
CA ALA A 34 -5.63 5.47 -7.21
C ALA A 34 -4.48 4.46 -7.37
N GLN A 35 -4.35 3.86 -8.56
CA GLN A 35 -3.31 2.88 -8.83
C GLN A 35 -2.94 2.83 -10.32
N SER A 36 -1.71 2.47 -10.61
CA SER A 36 -1.25 2.16 -11.96
C SER A 36 -1.86 0.84 -12.44
N THR A 37 -1.91 0.63 -13.75
CA THR A 37 -2.44 -0.61 -14.34
C THR A 37 -1.63 -1.85 -13.98
N SER A 38 -0.33 -1.68 -13.75
CA SER A 38 0.59 -2.74 -13.33
C SER A 38 0.65 -2.96 -11.83
N PHE A 39 0.01 -2.10 -11.03
CA PHE A 39 -0.18 -2.36 -9.61
C PHE A 39 -1.09 -3.59 -9.47
N PRO A 40 -0.76 -4.57 -8.61
CA PRO A 40 -1.51 -5.83 -8.52
C PRO A 40 -3.03 -5.60 -8.43
N GLN A 41 -3.76 -5.88 -9.52
CA GLN A 41 -5.22 -5.69 -9.62
C GLN A 41 -6.01 -6.98 -9.33
N GLY A 42 -5.38 -7.96 -8.68
CA GLY A 42 -6.02 -9.22 -8.32
C GLY A 42 -7.01 -9.09 -7.15
N SER A 43 -7.53 -10.22 -6.70
CA SER A 43 -8.31 -10.37 -5.45
C SER A 43 -7.49 -10.13 -4.17
N GLY A 44 -6.24 -9.72 -4.33
CA GLY A 44 -5.34 -9.28 -3.29
C GLY A 44 -5.49 -7.81 -2.92
N GLY A 45 -4.63 -7.37 -2.02
CA GLY A 45 -4.55 -5.99 -1.57
C GLY A 45 -3.34 -5.76 -0.69
N VAL A 46 -3.25 -4.57 -0.10
CA VAL A 46 -2.16 -4.23 0.82
C VAL A 46 -2.70 -3.49 2.03
N THR A 47 -2.20 -3.86 3.21
CA THR A 47 -2.41 -3.13 4.46
C THR A 47 -1.11 -2.45 4.84
N ILE A 48 -1.18 -1.16 5.21
CA ILE A 48 -0.03 -0.39 5.68
C ILE A 48 -0.31 0.12 7.09
N LYS A 49 0.46 -0.35 8.08
CA LYS A 49 0.37 0.13 9.47
C LYS A 49 1.57 1.00 9.80
N LYS A 50 1.32 2.25 10.15
CA LYS A 50 2.34 3.19 10.63
C LYS A 50 2.66 2.93 12.11
N THR A 51 3.94 2.97 12.44
CA THR A 51 4.49 2.92 13.81
C THR A 51 5.28 4.21 14.11
N GLY A 52 6.00 4.28 15.23
CA GLY A 52 6.81 5.45 15.57
C GLY A 52 7.97 5.67 14.59
N GLN A 53 8.65 4.59 14.21
CA GLN A 53 9.89 4.62 13.42
C GLN A 53 9.82 3.79 12.12
N ALA A 54 8.76 3.00 11.91
CA ALA A 54 8.61 2.13 10.73
C ALA A 54 7.21 2.15 10.10
N LEU A 55 7.12 1.65 8.87
CA LEU A 55 5.87 1.31 8.18
C LEU A 55 5.85 -0.20 7.93
N ILE A 56 4.79 -0.86 8.37
CA ILE A 56 4.58 -2.30 8.12
C ILE A 56 3.69 -2.45 6.90
N PHE A 57 4.17 -3.19 5.89
CA PHE A 57 3.43 -3.52 4.68
C PHE A 57 3.05 -4.99 4.71
N GLY A 58 1.76 -5.31 4.60
CA GLY A 58 1.29 -6.66 4.31
C GLY A 58 0.61 -6.68 2.97
N LEU A 59 1.19 -7.38 1.99
CA LEU A 59 0.55 -7.68 0.72
C LEU A 59 -0.12 -9.05 0.86
N TYR A 60 -1.32 -9.19 0.35
CA TYR A 60 -2.05 -10.45 0.35
C TYR A 60 -2.67 -10.69 -1.02
N ASP A 61 -2.89 -11.95 -1.34
CA ASP A 61 -3.66 -12.45 -2.47
C ASP A 61 -4.65 -13.50 -1.96
N GLU A 62 -5.62 -13.91 -2.79
CA GLU A 62 -6.51 -15.04 -2.45
C GLU A 62 -5.71 -16.31 -2.09
N PRO A 63 -6.16 -17.09 -1.10
CA PRO A 63 -7.45 -17.01 -0.40
C PRO A 63 -7.45 -16.11 0.85
N VAL A 64 -6.39 -15.33 1.07
CA VAL A 64 -6.31 -14.44 2.23
C VAL A 64 -7.28 -13.28 2.04
N THR A 65 -8.12 -13.04 3.05
CA THR A 65 -9.08 -11.94 3.03
C THR A 65 -8.44 -10.64 3.54
N PRO A 66 -8.97 -9.47 3.16
CA PRO A 66 -8.51 -8.18 3.69
C PRO A 66 -8.46 -8.14 5.23
N GLY A 67 -9.48 -8.70 5.90
CA GLY A 67 -9.54 -8.72 7.37
C GLY A 67 -8.44 -9.57 8.02
N GLN A 68 -8.02 -10.66 7.37
CA GLN A 68 -6.91 -11.48 7.85
C GLN A 68 -5.57 -10.75 7.70
N CYS A 69 -5.35 -10.06 6.58
CA CYS A 69 -4.15 -9.24 6.39
C CYS A 69 -4.08 -8.10 7.42
N ASN A 70 -5.19 -7.36 7.60
CA ASN A 70 -5.29 -6.29 8.59
C ASN A 70 -4.92 -6.78 9.99
N MET A 71 -5.52 -7.90 10.42
CA MET A 71 -5.25 -8.46 11.75
C MET A 71 -3.76 -8.76 11.98
N ILE A 72 -3.05 -9.30 10.99
CA ILE A 72 -1.63 -9.65 11.13
C ILE A 72 -0.76 -8.38 11.15
N VAL A 73 -0.98 -7.49 10.20
CA VAL A 73 -0.21 -6.26 10.03
C VAL A 73 -0.40 -5.31 11.21
N GLU A 74 -1.64 -5.13 11.67
CA GLU A 74 -1.96 -4.24 12.78
C GLU A 74 -1.40 -4.76 14.10
N ARG A 75 -1.53 -6.07 14.39
CA ARG A 75 -0.95 -6.67 15.60
C ARG A 75 0.56 -6.47 15.68
N MET A 76 1.26 -6.63 14.56
CA MET A 76 2.70 -6.39 14.52
C MET A 76 3.03 -4.92 14.75
N GLY A 77 2.26 -4.00 14.13
CA GLY A 77 2.46 -2.57 14.35
C GLY A 77 2.17 -2.12 15.77
N ASP A 78 1.11 -2.62 16.40
CA ASP A 78 0.77 -2.32 17.79
C ASP A 78 1.86 -2.85 18.74
N TYR A 79 2.39 -4.05 18.49
CA TYR A 79 3.54 -4.56 19.24
C TYR A 79 4.77 -3.64 19.14
N LEU A 80 5.11 -3.13 17.96
CA LEU A 80 6.24 -2.21 17.80
C LEU A 80 6.00 -0.88 18.53
N ILE A 81 4.78 -0.34 18.43
CA ILE A 81 4.39 0.89 19.13
C ILE A 81 4.53 0.71 20.65
N ASP A 82 4.10 -0.43 21.19
CA ASP A 82 4.22 -0.75 22.62
C ASP A 82 5.68 -0.85 23.09
N GLN A 83 6.60 -1.21 22.18
CA GLN A 83 8.04 -1.20 22.46
C GLN A 83 8.68 0.20 22.30
N GLY A 84 7.91 1.23 21.94
CA GLY A 84 8.42 2.58 21.65
C GLY A 84 9.14 2.67 20.29
N LEU A 85 8.84 1.74 19.38
CA LEU A 85 9.41 1.65 18.04
C LEU A 85 8.48 2.22 16.95
#